data_AF-A0AAX2TMA2-F1
#
_entry.id   AF-A0AAX2TMA2-F1
#
_cell.length_a   1.000
_cell.length_b   1.000
_cell.length_c   1.000
_cell.angle_alpha   90.00
_cell.angle_beta   90.00
_cell.angle_gamma   90.00
#
_symmetry.space_group_name_H-M   'P 1'
#
loop_
_entity.id
_entity.type
_entity.pdbx_description
1 polymer ?
#
loop_
_entity_poly.entity_id
_entity_poly.type
_entity_poly.pdbx_seq_one_letter_code
_entity_poly.pdbx_strand_id
1 'polypeptide(L)' 'MITLEKGITRAGTGYAGKTWNILGQLYFPKAVTDSTFAFETNSEPGQFVPVHVHPTQDEFILVQEGVLDLKLDGVWVKA' A
#
# COMPACT_ATOMS: atom_id res chain seq x y z
N MET A 1 17.75 7.67 2.74
CA MET A 1 16.42 8.30 2.87
C MET A 1 16.33 9.41 1.85
N ILE A 2 15.21 9.51 1.11
CA ILE A 2 15.08 10.40 -0.05
C ILE A 2 14.21 11.59 0.35
N THR A 3 14.67 12.80 0.08
CA THR A 3 13.85 14.01 0.14
C THR A 3 12.71 13.90 -0.88
N LEU A 4 11.46 14.09 -0.46
CA LEU A 4 10.31 14.06 -1.39
C LEU A 4 10.49 15.14 -2.46
N GLU A 5 10.56 14.72 -3.72
CA GLU A 5 10.61 15.64 -4.84
C GLU A 5 9.23 16.26 -5.08
N LYS A 6 9.21 17.56 -5.38
CA LYS A 6 7.97 18.25 -5.78
C LYS A 6 7.42 17.65 -7.07
N GLY A 7 6.10 17.48 -7.14
CA GLY A 7 5.44 17.01 -8.37
C GLY A 7 4.17 16.22 -8.08
N ILE A 8 3.61 15.64 -9.14
CA ILE A 8 2.43 14.77 -9.09
C ILE A 8 2.83 13.39 -9.62
N THR A 9 2.76 12.38 -8.76
CA THR A 9 2.85 10.98 -9.19
C THR A 9 1.53 10.57 -9.83
N ARG A 10 1.57 10.05 -11.07
CA ARG A 10 0.36 9.67 -11.79
C ARG A 10 -0.27 8.42 -11.19
N ALA A 11 -1.57 8.24 -11.40
CA ALA A 11 -2.27 6.99 -11.09
C ALA A 11 -1.57 5.80 -11.75
N GLY A 12 -1.48 4.66 -11.06
CA GLY A 12 -0.82 3.45 -11.58
C GLY A 12 0.70 3.55 -11.77
N THR A 13 1.36 4.57 -11.21
CA THR A 13 2.82 4.74 -11.28
C THR A 13 3.42 5.06 -9.91
N GLY A 14 4.66 4.65 -9.64
CA GLY A 14 5.38 5.10 -8.45
C GLY A 14 6.26 6.33 -8.71
N TYR A 15 6.74 6.96 -7.65
CA TYR A 15 7.69 8.07 -7.74
C TYR A 15 8.91 7.64 -8.56
N ALA A 16 9.42 8.52 -9.42
CA ALA A 16 10.52 8.23 -10.35
C ALA A 16 10.33 6.92 -11.17
N GLY A 17 9.09 6.52 -11.44
CA GLY A 17 8.77 5.29 -12.17
C GLY A 17 9.05 3.99 -11.40
N LYS A 18 9.25 4.06 -10.08
CA LYS A 18 9.55 2.87 -9.26
C LYS A 18 8.32 2.00 -9.06
N THR A 19 8.58 0.71 -8.86
CA THR A 19 7.61 -0.29 -8.45
C THR A 19 8.23 -1.21 -7.41
N TRP A 20 7.39 -1.79 -6.56
CA TRP A 20 7.76 -2.84 -5.63
C TRP A 20 6.98 -4.11 -5.93
N ASN A 21 7.64 -5.26 -5.79
CA ASN A 21 6.97 -6.55 -5.86
C ASN A 21 6.84 -7.10 -4.43
N ILE A 22 5.60 -7.17 -3.94
CA ILE A 22 5.28 -7.68 -2.61
C ILE A 22 4.42 -8.92 -2.79
N LEU A 23 4.98 -10.09 -2.53
CA LEU A 23 4.28 -11.37 -2.67
C LEU A 23 3.64 -11.57 -4.07
N GLY A 24 4.33 -11.14 -5.12
CA GLY A 24 3.83 -11.22 -6.50
C GLY A 24 2.89 -10.09 -6.92
N GLN A 25 2.57 -9.16 -6.02
CA GLN A 25 1.72 -8.00 -6.30
C GLN A 25 2.56 -6.76 -6.59
N LEU A 26 2.08 -5.89 -7.49
CA LEU A 26 2.73 -4.64 -7.85
C LEU A 26 2.23 -3.49 -6.97
N TYR A 27 3.18 -2.86 -6.28
CA TYR A 27 2.96 -1.71 -5.42
C TYR A 27 3.66 -0.50 -6.03
N PHE A 28 2.96 0.62 -6.07
CA PHE A 28 3.40 1.88 -6.66
C PHE A 28 3.70 2.88 -5.53
N PRO A 29 4.96 3.00 -5.09
CA PRO A 29 5.30 3.90 -3.99
C PRO A 29 5.05 5.36 -4.37
N LYS A 30 4.35 6.11 -3.52
CA LYS A 30 4.03 7.53 -3.72
C LYS A 30 4.93 8.43 -2.89
N ALA A 31 5.23 8.03 -1.65
CA ALA A 31 6.12 8.75 -0.75
C ALA A 31 6.93 7.74 0.07
N VAL A 32 8.22 8.01 0.30
CA VAL A 32 9.08 7.18 1.16
C VAL A 32 10.05 8.10 1.90
N THR A 33 9.86 8.23 3.20
CA THR A 33 10.61 9.11 4.09
C THR A 33 11.00 8.38 5.38
N ASP A 34 11.70 9.07 6.29
CA ASP A 34 12.06 8.53 7.60
C ASP A 34 10.84 8.22 8.48
N SER A 35 9.79 9.02 8.38
CA SER A 35 8.63 8.94 9.27
C SER A 35 7.39 8.29 8.65
N THR A 36 7.32 8.22 7.31
CA THR A 36 6.15 7.68 6.61
C THR A 36 6.50 7.17 5.22
N PHE A 37 5.74 6.18 4.77
CA PHE A 37 5.67 5.80 3.37
C PHE A 37 4.20 5.61 2.97
N ALA A 38 3.90 5.90 1.71
CA ALA A 38 2.58 5.74 1.12
C ALA A 38 2.72 5.05 -0.23
N PHE A 39 1.77 4.20 -0.58
CA PHE A 39 1.78 3.46 -1.83
C PHE A 39 0.35 3.27 -2.34
N GLU A 40 0.24 3.07 -3.65
CA GLU A 40 -0.96 2.57 -4.32
C GLU A 40 -0.73 1.10 -4.66
N THR A 41 -1.71 0.24 -4.44
CA THR A 41 -1.68 -1.15 -4.89
C THR A 41 -3.02 -1.48 -5.55
N ASN A 42 -2.96 -2.20 -6.67
CA ASN A 42 -4.13 -2.61 -7.44
C ASN A 42 -4.13 -4.13 -7.49
N SER A 43 -4.71 -4.75 -6.45
CA SER A 43 -4.74 -6.19 -6.28
C SER A 43 -5.87 -6.81 -7.11
N GLU A 44 -5.58 -7.90 -7.79
CA GLU A 44 -6.58 -8.70 -8.50
C GLU A 44 -7.40 -9.56 -7.52
N PRO A 45 -8.65 -9.95 -7.86
CA PRO A 45 -9.44 -10.85 -7.04
C PRO A 45 -8.67 -12.13 -6.66
N GLY A 46 -8.61 -12.43 -5.36
CA GLY A 46 -7.90 -13.59 -4.82
C GLY A 46 -6.44 -13.33 -4.44
N GLN A 47 -5.86 -12.17 -4.77
CA GLN A 47 -4.58 -11.74 -4.21
C GLN A 47 -4.76 -11.26 -2.77
N PHE A 48 -3.79 -11.57 -1.91
CA PHE A 48 -3.83 -11.18 -0.50
C PHE A 48 -2.43 -11.04 0.08
N VAL A 49 -2.35 -10.32 1.20
CA VAL A 49 -1.19 -10.34 2.10
C VAL A 49 -1.56 -11.22 3.30
N PRO A 50 -0.68 -12.13 3.76
CA PRO A 50 -0.91 -12.92 4.96
C PRO A 50 -1.18 -12.01 6.17
N VAL A 51 -1.92 -12.53 7.15
CA VAL A 51 -2.15 -11.81 8.41
C VAL A 51 -0.81 -11.45 9.04
N HIS A 52 -0.61 -10.18 9.34
CA HIS A 52 0.61 -9.64 9.93
C HIS A 52 0.29 -8.45 10.84
N VAL A 53 1.32 -7.97 11.55
CA VAL A 53 1.24 -6.79 12.41
C VAL A 53 2.45 -5.90 12.16
N HIS A 54 2.27 -4.59 12.33
CA HIS A 54 3.34 -3.61 12.35
C HIS A 54 3.65 -3.21 13.80
N PRO A 55 4.74 -3.69 14.42
CA PRO A 55 4.99 -3.44 15.85
C PRO A 55 5.28 -1.97 16.19
N THR A 56 5.64 -1.16 15.20
CA THR A 56 6.13 0.22 15.39
C THR A 56 5.50 1.22 14.43
N GLN A 57 4.49 0.82 13.64
CA GLN A 57 3.93 1.65 12.58
C GLN A 57 2.41 1.49 12.54
N ASP A 58 1.70 2.61 12.45
CA ASP A 58 0.28 2.61 12.15
C ASP A 58 0.08 2.48 10.65
N GLU A 59 -0.91 1.67 10.25
CA GLU A 59 -1.31 1.51 8.85
C GLU A 59 -2.71 2.07 8.63
N PHE A 60 -2.86 2.83 7.55
CA PHE A 60 -4.14 3.38 7.09
C PHE A 60 -4.40 2.92 5.67
N ILE A 61 -5.58 2.33 5.43
CA ILE A 61 -6.00 1.85 4.12
C ILE A 61 -7.21 2.68 3.67
N LEU A 62 -7.09 3.32 2.51
CA LEU A 62 -8.21 3.94 1.81
C LEU A 62 -8.57 3.07 0.61
N VAL A 63 -9.70 2.36 0.70
CA VAL A 63 -10.26 1.62 -0.43
C VAL A 63 -10.94 2.63 -1.36
N GLN A 64 -10.36 2.83 -2.55
CA GLN A 64 -10.89 3.76 -3.55
C GLN A 64 -11.90 3.08 -4.48
N GLU A 65 -11.67 1.81 -4.81
CA GLU A 65 -12.51 1.00 -5.69
C GLU A 65 -12.53 -0.46 -5.21
N GLY A 66 -13.61 -1.18 -5.50
CA GLY A 66 -13.77 -2.60 -5.13
C GLY A 66 -14.19 -2.81 -3.68
N VAL A 67 -13.84 -3.98 -3.12
CA VAL A 67 -14.10 -4.37 -1.73
C VAL A 67 -12.85 -5.05 -1.21
N LEU A 68 -12.43 -4.70 0.01
CA LEU A 68 -11.29 -5.33 0.66
C LEU A 68 -11.75 -6.13 1.89
N ASP A 69 -11.50 -7.44 1.87
CA ASP A 69 -11.65 -8.29 3.06
C ASP A 69 -10.44 -8.10 3.99
N LEU A 70 -10.71 -7.67 5.22
CA LEU A 70 -9.70 -7.38 6.24
C LEU A 70 -9.91 -8.30 7.45
N LYS A 71 -8.82 -8.73 8.08
CA LYS A 71 -8.88 -9.46 9.35
C LYS A 71 -8.24 -8.62 10.46
N LEU A 72 -9.06 -8.02 11.30
CA LEU A 72 -8.64 -7.17 12.42
C LEU A 72 -8.96 -7.88 13.74
N ASP A 73 -7.95 -8.04 14.60
CA ASP A 73 -8.09 -8.76 15.88
C ASP A 73 -8.78 -10.13 15.74
N GLY A 74 -8.43 -10.86 14.69
CA GLY A 74 -9.01 -12.18 14.40
C GLY A 74 -10.40 -12.16 13.75
N VAL A 75 -11.05 -11.00 13.61
CA VAL A 75 -12.40 -10.84 13.06
C VAL A 75 -12.35 -10.34 11.62
N TRP A 76 -13.17 -10.94 10.74
CA TRP A 76 -13.30 -10.52 9.35
C TRP A 76 -14.24 -9.33 9.22
N VAL A 77 -13.77 -8.29 8.52
CA VAL A 77 -14.54 -7.08 8.16
C VAL A 77 -14.34 -6.77 6.68
N LYS A 78 -15.27 -6.01 6.11
CA LYS A 78 -15.19 -5.54 4.71
C LYS A 78 -15.13 -4.03 4.70
N ALA A 79 -14.16 -3.48 3.97
CA ALA A 79 -14.06 -2.07 3.63
C ALA A 79 -14.54 -1.83 2.20
#